data_AF-A0A7X3NXW3-F1
#
_entry.id   AF-A0A7X3NXW3-F1
#
_cell.length_a   1.000
_cell.length_b   1.000
_cell.length_c   1.000
_cell.angle_alpha   90.00
_cell.angle_beta   90.00
_cell.angle_gamma   90.00
#
_symmetry.space_group_name_H-M   'P 1'
#
loop_
_entity.id
_entity.type
_entity.pdbx_description
1 polymer ?
#
loop_
_entity_poly.entity_id
_entity_poly.type
_entity_poly.pdbx_seq_one_letter_code
_entity_poly.pdbx_strand_id
1 'polypeptide(L)'
;MRTSTFTPEEAGAGSIQFEPVPVEMVEQTDLDYHQVCRADEFQDLEGKPFHVNGTHLAVFKYEDKFYAVDNRCPHMGYPMSKGSIRDGVLICHWHHWEFDLKSGGCFQAFGDDLKAFPVELRDDGYLYVGLAKGEREAAKRRVIDRGKRALERGLKDRSTFFIAKAVTALRDAGAAPNEIIHQGLHYGAHKSSEGWSSGVAILTLAANLWDDVDPNDHNLFLVHGLTQISRRTTGSSRPYRAPFPAMSEEHDLETLKRWFRYFVDKRHSGAAERILLTLNDRGYDKSVLADFVFTAATDFYFTGDGHALDFANKMFEALDYVEWEGAHEILRPIVVDLVSRTRHEETSRWADAVPVLEPVFERLDSIWKDNQTNAAELDISAFTQTLLGDDFEPIVVAVEEKLRAGVNPRDICRAMTYASAIRTARFHLKNEGDWHDVANIYSYAHALYHAFDYAPSAHLLRGIFHGVVFLAYLRWLNMPAARIPRQGQRLDETYDSLDKMLERLQEFADFQKVYEAEILVNQYLEEGHEIEPLKQALSHILLREDAELHMFQVLEVAFRHYELSADVEEQRMHLLAATRYITAQKLMKNILWSTENAERLARGELLSERDDD
;
A
#
# COMPACT_ATOMS: atom_id res chain seq x y z
N MET A 1 8.60 -33.96 -39.66
CA MET A 1 9.02 -32.63 -39.16
C MET A 1 8.22 -31.58 -39.91
N ARG A 2 7.12 -31.10 -39.33
CA ARG A 2 6.39 -29.91 -39.82
C ARG A 2 6.64 -28.81 -38.80
N THR A 3 7.33 -27.77 -39.23
CA THR A 3 7.53 -26.52 -38.50
C THR A 3 6.21 -25.77 -38.46
N SER A 4 5.63 -25.66 -37.27
CA SER A 4 4.49 -24.79 -37.00
C SER A 4 5.02 -23.40 -36.65
N THR A 5 4.78 -22.45 -37.54
CA THR A 5 4.88 -21.02 -37.28
C THR A 5 3.85 -20.64 -36.23
N PHE A 6 4.29 -20.15 -35.07
CA PHE A 6 3.43 -19.50 -34.08
C PHE A 6 3.14 -18.08 -34.54
N THR A 7 1.86 -17.74 -34.72
CA THR A 7 1.35 -16.37 -34.83
C THR A 7 1.03 -15.84 -33.42
N PRO A 8 1.44 -14.61 -33.07
CA PRO A 8 1.31 -14.08 -31.71
C PRO A 8 -0.05 -13.38 -31.44
N GLU A 9 -1.17 -14.09 -31.62
CA GLU A 9 -2.51 -13.50 -31.40
C GLU A 9 -3.37 -14.21 -30.32
N GLU A 10 -2.81 -15.12 -29.52
CA GLU A 10 -3.56 -15.82 -28.45
C GLU A 10 -2.89 -15.70 -27.06
N ALA A 11 -2.54 -14.48 -26.64
CA ALA A 11 -2.13 -14.19 -25.27
C ALA A 11 -3.21 -13.37 -24.55
N GLY A 12 -3.71 -13.90 -23.43
CA GLY A 12 -4.85 -13.35 -22.69
C GLY A 12 -4.66 -11.91 -22.20
N ALA A 13 -5.76 -11.17 -22.22
CA ALA A 13 -5.90 -9.89 -21.54
C ALA A 13 -5.57 -10.05 -20.04
N GLY A 14 -4.60 -9.29 -19.53
CA GLY A 14 -4.35 -9.18 -18.09
C GLY A 14 -2.88 -9.29 -17.63
N SER A 15 -1.93 -9.69 -18.48
CA SER A 15 -0.52 -9.43 -18.18
C SER A 15 -0.20 -7.97 -18.52
N ILE A 16 0.44 -7.21 -17.63
CA ILE A 16 1.25 -6.08 -18.04
C ILE A 16 2.31 -6.66 -18.99
N GLN A 17 2.02 -6.65 -20.29
CA GLN A 17 3.07 -6.76 -21.27
C GLN A 17 3.82 -5.45 -21.13
N PHE A 18 5.05 -5.51 -20.63
CA PHE A 18 6.02 -4.57 -21.14
C PHE A 18 6.06 -4.89 -22.63
N GLU A 19 5.32 -4.14 -23.44
CA GLU A 19 5.56 -4.14 -24.87
C GLU A 19 7.08 -4.00 -25.00
N PRO A 20 7.77 -4.92 -25.71
CA PRO A 20 9.16 -4.66 -26.04
C PRO A 20 9.16 -3.25 -26.62
N VAL A 21 9.90 -2.32 -25.99
CA VAL A 21 9.93 -0.92 -26.43
C VAL A 21 10.10 -1.00 -27.94
N PRO A 22 9.09 -0.59 -28.72
CA PRO A 22 9.22 -0.70 -30.15
C PRO A 22 10.50 0.07 -30.45
N VAL A 23 11.42 -0.56 -31.18
CA VAL A 23 12.47 0.22 -31.82
C VAL A 23 11.73 0.99 -32.89
N GLU A 24 11.04 2.06 -32.48
CA GLU A 24 10.40 3.00 -33.37
C GLU A 24 11.52 3.51 -34.24
N MET A 25 11.57 3.03 -35.48
CA MET A 25 12.24 3.74 -36.53
C MET A 25 11.45 5.03 -36.68
N VAL A 26 11.85 6.06 -35.92
CA VAL A 26 11.26 7.39 -36.03
C VAL A 26 11.40 7.80 -37.49
N GLU A 27 10.28 7.92 -38.21
CA GLU A 27 10.32 8.46 -39.56
C GLU A 27 10.98 9.84 -39.49
N GLN A 28 11.99 10.08 -40.33
CA GLN A 28 12.80 11.31 -40.29
C GLN A 28 11.96 12.61 -40.39
N THR A 29 10.70 12.49 -40.81
CA THR A 29 9.74 13.59 -41.01
C THR A 29 9.15 14.17 -39.73
N ASP A 30 9.33 13.53 -38.56
CA ASP A 30 8.80 14.00 -37.26
C ASP A 30 9.86 14.54 -36.28
N LEU A 31 11.09 14.77 -36.76
CA LEU A 31 12.20 15.27 -35.95
C LEU A 31 12.38 16.78 -36.10
N ASP A 32 12.47 17.47 -34.96
CA ASP A 32 12.94 18.84 -34.87
C ASP A 32 14.46 18.83 -34.63
N TYR A 33 15.22 19.40 -35.55
CA TYR A 33 16.68 19.43 -35.48
C TYR A 33 17.19 20.67 -34.76
N HIS A 34 17.99 20.46 -33.72
CA HIS A 34 18.52 21.51 -32.88
C HIS A 34 20.04 21.62 -33.05
N GLN A 35 20.51 22.83 -33.37
CA GLN A 35 21.93 23.14 -33.45
C GLN A 35 22.57 22.98 -32.06
N VAL A 36 23.70 22.27 -31.95
CA VAL A 36 24.41 22.05 -30.67
C VAL A 36 25.74 22.80 -30.61
N CYS A 37 26.70 22.51 -31.48
CA CYS A 37 28.00 23.19 -31.54
C CYS A 37 28.68 22.95 -32.90
N ARG A 38 29.88 23.52 -33.10
CA ARG A 38 30.66 23.26 -34.32
C ARG A 38 31.32 21.88 -34.27
N ALA A 39 31.49 21.25 -35.43
CA ALA A 39 32.13 19.93 -35.54
C ALA A 39 33.63 19.95 -35.18
N ASP A 40 34.31 21.08 -35.37
CA ASP A 40 35.73 21.27 -35.06
C ASP A 40 36.03 21.44 -33.57
N GLU A 41 34.99 21.52 -32.74
CA GLU A 41 35.14 21.53 -31.29
C GLU A 41 35.42 20.14 -30.70
N PHE A 42 35.19 19.06 -31.44
CA PHE A 42 35.40 17.70 -30.95
C PHE A 42 36.74 17.11 -31.37
N GLN A 43 37.43 16.51 -30.41
CA GLN A 43 38.49 15.53 -30.68
C GLN A 43 37.89 14.12 -30.84
N ASP A 44 38.60 13.23 -31.53
CA ASP A 44 38.16 11.83 -31.64
C ASP A 44 38.15 11.17 -30.25
N LEU A 45 37.13 10.34 -30.00
CA LEU A 45 36.82 9.70 -28.71
C LEU A 45 36.36 10.67 -27.60
N GLU A 46 36.19 11.96 -27.89
CA GLU A 46 35.70 12.95 -26.92
C GLU A 46 34.17 12.96 -26.86
N GLY A 47 33.64 12.95 -25.63
CA GLY A 47 32.23 13.18 -25.35
C GLY A 47 31.98 14.58 -24.77
N LYS A 48 30.93 15.26 -25.25
CA LYS A 48 30.48 16.55 -24.70
C LYS A 48 29.00 16.54 -24.31
N PRO A 49 28.64 17.12 -23.16
CA PRO A 49 27.27 17.22 -22.71
C PRO A 49 26.54 18.41 -23.35
N PHE A 50 25.26 18.22 -23.69
CA PHE A 50 24.35 19.27 -24.13
C PHE A 50 23.00 19.13 -23.43
N HIS A 51 22.25 20.22 -23.38
CA HIS A 51 20.89 20.24 -22.86
C HIS A 51 20.00 20.97 -23.86
N VAL A 52 19.09 20.22 -24.50
CA VAL A 52 18.21 20.73 -25.56
C VAL A 52 16.78 20.37 -25.21
N ASN A 53 15.90 21.37 -25.14
CA ASN A 53 14.46 21.18 -24.85
C ASN A 53 14.13 20.30 -23.63
N GLY A 54 14.96 20.32 -22.58
CA GLY A 54 14.76 19.46 -21.40
C GLY A 54 15.44 18.09 -21.46
N THR A 55 16.10 17.76 -22.58
CA THR A 55 16.78 16.48 -22.81
C THR A 55 18.29 16.61 -22.64
N HIS A 56 18.88 15.78 -21.78
CA HIS A 56 20.33 15.72 -21.57
C HIS A 56 20.97 14.83 -22.63
N LEU A 57 21.86 15.38 -23.44
CA LEU A 57 22.51 14.70 -24.56
C LEU A 57 24.00 14.57 -24.31
N ALA A 58 24.58 13.45 -24.68
CA ALA A 58 26.02 13.27 -24.81
C ALA A 58 26.32 13.04 -26.29
N VAL A 59 27.04 13.98 -26.90
CA VAL A 59 27.50 13.85 -28.29
C VAL A 59 28.94 13.42 -28.28
N PHE A 60 29.29 12.47 -29.13
CA PHE A 60 30.63 11.92 -29.25
C PHE A 60 31.10 11.97 -30.70
N LYS A 61 32.41 12.10 -30.87
CA LYS A 61 33.07 11.86 -32.16
C LYS A 61 33.81 10.51 -32.10
N TYR A 62 33.55 9.63 -33.06
CA TYR A 62 34.27 8.35 -33.21
C TYR A 62 34.39 7.97 -34.68
N GLU A 63 35.62 7.72 -35.15
CA GLU A 63 35.94 7.40 -36.55
C GLU A 63 35.35 8.42 -37.54
N ASP A 64 35.55 9.71 -37.23
CA ASP A 64 35.05 10.87 -38.00
C ASP A 64 33.52 10.92 -38.18
N LYS A 65 32.77 10.18 -37.38
CA LYS A 65 31.31 10.24 -37.29
C LYS A 65 30.88 10.77 -35.93
N PHE A 66 29.68 11.34 -35.89
CA PHE A 66 29.08 11.88 -34.69
C PHE A 66 27.91 11.02 -34.23
N TYR A 67 27.85 10.77 -32.93
CA TYR A 67 26.80 9.98 -32.29
C TYR A 67 26.26 10.76 -31.11
N ALA A 68 24.94 10.76 -30.93
CA ALA A 68 24.30 11.38 -29.78
C ALA A 68 23.48 10.34 -29.02
N VAL A 69 23.62 10.33 -27.69
CA VAL A 69 22.86 9.46 -26.77
C VAL A 69 22.38 10.25 -25.57
N ASP A 70 21.49 9.68 -24.75
CA ASP A 70 21.13 10.25 -23.44
C ASP A 70 22.40 10.38 -22.57
N ASN A 71 22.60 11.56 -21.98
CA ASN A 71 23.77 11.80 -21.13
C ASN A 71 23.63 11.12 -19.77
N ARG A 72 22.48 10.56 -19.40
CA ARG A 72 22.30 9.90 -18.09
C ARG A 72 22.40 8.39 -18.26
N CYS A 73 23.42 7.80 -17.64
CA CYS A 73 23.56 6.35 -17.57
C CYS A 73 22.27 5.73 -16.99
N PRO A 74 21.64 4.74 -17.66
CA PRO A 74 20.40 4.13 -17.19
C PRO A 74 20.52 3.45 -15.82
N HIS A 75 21.74 3.10 -15.39
CA HIS A 75 21.98 2.42 -14.12
C HIS A 75 21.85 3.33 -12.89
N MET A 76 22.64 4.41 -12.86
CA MET A 76 22.72 5.34 -11.71
C MET A 76 22.83 6.81 -12.13
N GLY A 77 22.50 7.16 -13.38
CA GLY A 77 22.46 8.55 -13.83
C GLY A 77 23.82 9.20 -14.10
N TYR A 78 24.95 8.46 -14.01
CA TYR A 78 26.29 9.00 -14.29
C TYR A 78 26.33 9.71 -15.67
N PRO A 79 26.98 10.88 -15.77
CA PRO A 79 27.13 11.58 -17.05
C PRO A 79 27.89 10.74 -18.08
N MET A 80 27.21 10.25 -19.11
CA MET A 80 27.80 9.43 -20.16
C MET A 80 28.84 10.17 -20.98
N SER A 81 28.72 11.49 -21.13
CA SER A 81 29.74 12.36 -21.72
C SER A 81 31.11 12.29 -21.00
N LYS A 82 31.16 11.80 -19.76
CA LYS A 82 32.41 11.51 -19.05
C LYS A 82 32.94 10.09 -19.28
N GLY A 83 32.16 9.23 -19.92
CA GLY A 83 32.54 7.87 -20.27
C GLY A 83 33.66 7.80 -21.30
N SER A 84 34.24 6.61 -21.45
CA SER A 84 35.29 6.32 -22.44
C SER A 84 34.75 5.48 -23.58
N ILE A 85 35.28 5.69 -24.79
CA ILE A 85 34.95 4.88 -25.97
C ILE A 85 36.08 3.89 -26.26
N ARG A 86 35.74 2.62 -26.50
CA ARG A 86 36.64 1.57 -26.98
C ARG A 86 35.95 0.78 -28.09
N ASP A 87 36.48 0.81 -29.31
CA ASP A 87 35.97 0.04 -30.45
C ASP A 87 34.44 0.22 -30.68
N GLY A 88 33.96 1.46 -30.59
CA GLY A 88 32.54 1.80 -30.72
C GLY A 88 31.69 1.48 -29.48
N VAL A 89 32.29 0.99 -28.40
CA VAL A 89 31.63 0.74 -27.11
C VAL A 89 31.83 1.92 -26.19
N LEU A 90 30.74 2.55 -25.75
CA LEU A 90 30.72 3.58 -24.73
C LEU A 90 30.65 2.95 -23.34
N ILE A 91 31.60 3.29 -22.48
CA ILE A 91 31.77 2.71 -21.14
C ILE A 91 31.52 3.78 -20.07
N CYS A 92 30.53 3.56 -19.22
CA CYS A 92 30.25 4.41 -18.07
C CYS A 92 31.37 4.29 -17.02
N HIS A 93 31.93 5.40 -16.53
CA HIS A 93 33.06 5.37 -15.58
C HIS A 93 32.68 4.99 -14.16
N TRP A 94 31.40 5.03 -13.80
CA TRP A 94 30.99 4.71 -12.43
C TRP A 94 30.93 3.20 -12.18
N HIS A 95 30.15 2.47 -12.98
CA HIS A 95 29.92 1.02 -12.79
C HIS A 95 30.31 0.18 -14.01
N HIS A 96 30.99 0.79 -14.99
CA HIS A 96 31.50 0.10 -16.18
C HIS A 96 30.42 -0.62 -17.00
N TRP A 97 29.20 -0.11 -17.01
CA TRP A 97 28.20 -0.54 -17.99
C TRP A 97 28.65 -0.11 -19.38
N GLU A 98 28.44 -1.00 -20.34
CA GLU A 98 28.96 -0.91 -21.69
C GLU A 98 27.78 -0.79 -22.64
N PHE A 99 27.85 0.15 -23.58
CA PHE A 99 26.77 0.43 -24.52
C PHE A 99 27.33 0.53 -25.94
N ASP A 100 26.60 0.04 -26.94
CA ASP A 100 26.90 0.34 -28.33
C ASP A 100 26.70 1.84 -28.58
N LEU A 101 27.76 2.55 -28.99
CA LEU A 101 27.72 4.00 -29.17
C LEU A 101 26.70 4.45 -30.23
N LYS A 102 26.43 3.57 -31.21
CA LYS A 102 25.57 3.88 -32.35
C LYS A 102 24.08 3.75 -32.02
N SER A 103 23.67 2.63 -31.42
CA SER A 103 22.28 2.34 -31.10
C SER A 103 21.89 2.71 -29.67
N GLY A 104 22.87 2.82 -28.77
CA GLY A 104 22.66 2.92 -27.33
C GLY A 104 22.42 1.58 -26.64
N GLY A 105 22.42 0.46 -27.39
CA GLY A 105 22.15 -0.88 -26.85
C GLY A 105 23.10 -1.28 -25.74
N CYS A 106 22.56 -1.68 -24.59
CA CYS A 106 23.30 -2.09 -23.41
C CYS A 106 23.80 -3.52 -23.57
N PHE A 107 25.10 -3.75 -23.31
CA PHE A 107 25.69 -5.09 -23.37
C PHE A 107 25.40 -5.92 -22.11
N GLN A 108 24.91 -5.30 -21.04
CA GLN A 108 24.49 -6.01 -19.83
C GLN A 108 23.12 -6.68 -20.06
N ALA A 109 23.02 -7.98 -19.85
CA ALA A 109 21.79 -8.78 -20.06
C ALA A 109 20.54 -8.28 -19.30
N PHE A 110 20.74 -7.45 -18.28
CA PHE A 110 19.70 -6.91 -17.42
C PHE A 110 19.76 -5.37 -17.36
N GLY A 111 20.54 -4.72 -18.21
CA GLY A 111 20.67 -3.27 -18.27
C GLY A 111 19.69 -2.66 -19.27
N ASP A 112 19.19 -1.47 -18.97
CA ASP A 112 18.42 -0.70 -19.96
C ASP A 112 19.36 -0.04 -20.96
N ASP A 113 18.86 0.17 -22.18
CA ASP A 113 19.58 0.87 -23.25
C ASP A 113 19.65 2.38 -23.01
N LEU A 114 20.64 3.02 -23.62
CA LEU A 114 20.64 4.45 -23.87
C LEU A 114 19.73 4.78 -25.05
N LYS A 115 19.02 5.91 -24.98
CA LYS A 115 18.34 6.45 -26.16
C LYS A 115 19.40 7.07 -27.07
N ALA A 116 19.50 6.60 -28.30
CA ALA A 116 20.27 7.28 -29.36
C ALA A 116 19.42 8.33 -30.10
N PHE A 117 20.08 9.38 -30.57
CA PHE A 117 19.49 10.49 -31.29
C PHE A 117 20.18 10.69 -32.65
N PRO A 118 19.43 10.94 -33.74
CA PRO A 118 20.02 11.28 -35.03
C PRO A 118 20.88 12.54 -34.95
N VAL A 119 22.05 12.51 -35.59
CA VAL A 119 22.96 13.66 -35.68
C VAL A 119 23.23 13.99 -37.14
N GLU A 120 23.13 15.27 -37.49
CA GLU A 120 23.47 15.81 -38.80
C GLU A 120 24.61 16.82 -38.68
N LEU A 121 25.67 16.63 -39.46
CA LEU A 121 26.61 17.69 -39.77
C LEU A 121 26.10 18.41 -41.02
N ARG A 122 25.84 19.71 -40.91
CA ARG A 122 25.38 20.54 -42.04
C ARG A 122 26.54 21.34 -42.64
N ASP A 123 26.33 21.85 -43.85
CA ASP A 123 27.34 22.59 -44.63
C ASP A 123 27.83 23.88 -43.94
N ASP A 124 27.09 24.38 -42.94
CA ASP A 124 27.49 25.50 -42.08
C ASP A 124 28.59 25.13 -41.06
N GLY A 125 28.98 23.85 -40.98
CA GLY A 125 29.97 23.32 -40.06
C GLY A 125 29.45 23.01 -38.65
N TYR A 126 28.13 23.12 -38.43
CA TYR A 126 27.49 22.83 -37.16
C TYR A 126 26.85 21.44 -37.13
N LEU A 127 26.86 20.86 -35.94
CA LEU A 127 26.12 19.65 -35.61
C LEU A 127 24.69 20.00 -35.18
N TYR A 128 23.75 19.20 -35.65
CA TYR A 128 22.34 19.26 -35.29
C TYR A 128 21.90 17.91 -34.77
N VAL A 129 21.16 17.89 -33.66
CA VAL A 129 20.58 16.67 -33.08
C VAL A 129 19.07 16.69 -33.31
N GLY A 130 18.54 15.62 -33.88
CA GLY A 130 17.10 15.46 -34.11
C GLY A 130 16.39 14.94 -32.86
N LEU A 131 15.39 15.70 -32.37
CA LEU A 131 14.50 15.28 -31.29
C LEU A 131 13.09 15.11 -31.84
N ALA A 132 12.39 14.05 -31.43
CA ALA A 132 10.98 13.90 -31.77
C ALA A 132 10.12 14.96 -31.05
N LYS A 133 8.98 15.34 -31.64
CA LYS A 133 7.99 16.15 -30.94
C LYS A 133 7.51 15.42 -29.68
N GLY A 134 7.50 16.11 -28.54
CA GLY A 134 7.15 15.49 -27.24
C GLY A 134 8.26 14.63 -26.62
N GLU A 135 9.49 14.71 -27.11
CA GLU A 135 10.62 13.92 -26.60
C GLU A 135 10.91 14.18 -25.11
N ARG A 136 10.57 15.36 -24.58
CA ARG A 136 10.71 15.66 -23.14
C ARG A 136 9.78 14.77 -22.30
N GLU A 137 8.52 14.69 -22.67
CA GLU A 137 7.50 13.85 -22.02
C GLU A 137 7.85 12.36 -22.18
N ALA A 138 8.28 11.96 -23.38
CA ALA A 138 8.73 10.59 -23.64
C ALA A 138 9.98 10.23 -22.80
N ALA A 139 10.93 11.15 -22.65
CA ALA A 139 12.11 10.95 -21.80
C ALA A 139 11.73 10.77 -20.33
N LYS A 140 10.79 11.59 -19.82
CA LYS A 140 10.24 11.44 -18.47
C LYS A 140 9.61 10.04 -18.29
N ARG A 141 8.75 9.62 -19.22
CA ARG A 141 8.12 8.29 -19.21
C ARG A 141 9.16 7.16 -19.19
N ARG A 142 10.21 7.24 -20.03
CA ARG A 142 11.30 6.24 -20.05
C ARG A 142 12.06 6.16 -18.73
N VAL A 143 12.24 7.27 -18.00
CA VAL A 143 12.85 7.24 -16.66
C VAL A 143 11.91 6.52 -15.68
N ILE A 144 10.62 6.82 -15.73
CA ILE A 144 9.62 6.16 -14.87
C ILE A 144 9.57 4.65 -15.16
N ASP A 145 9.53 4.24 -16.43
CA ASP A 145 9.48 2.81 -16.79
C ASP A 145 10.74 2.06 -16.36
N ARG A 146 11.92 2.69 -16.48
CA ARG A 146 13.18 2.17 -15.93
C ARG A 146 13.09 2.03 -14.41
N GLY A 147 12.55 3.05 -13.73
CA GLY A 147 12.31 3.03 -12.28
C GLY A 147 11.41 1.87 -11.86
N LYS A 148 10.31 1.60 -12.60
CA LYS A 148 9.41 0.45 -12.32
C LYS A 148 10.13 -0.89 -12.46
N ARG A 149 10.98 -1.06 -13.50
CA ARG A 149 11.81 -2.27 -13.67
C ARG A 149 12.87 -2.42 -12.57
N ALA A 150 13.50 -1.31 -12.17
CA ALA A 150 14.45 -1.30 -11.06
C ALA A 150 13.77 -1.67 -9.73
N LEU A 151 12.55 -1.17 -9.52
CA LEU A 151 11.73 -1.53 -8.36
C LEU A 151 11.41 -3.03 -8.36
N GLU A 152 10.96 -3.57 -9.49
CA GLU A 152 10.69 -5.01 -9.62
C GLU A 152 11.93 -5.87 -9.32
N ARG A 153 13.11 -5.43 -9.77
CA ARG A 153 14.38 -6.09 -9.43
C ARG A 153 14.69 -6.00 -7.94
N GLY A 154 14.54 -4.82 -7.33
CA GLY A 154 14.71 -4.66 -5.89
C GLY A 154 13.80 -5.57 -5.07
N LEU A 155 12.53 -5.69 -5.49
CA LEU A 155 11.56 -6.61 -4.89
C LEU A 155 11.98 -8.08 -5.05
N LYS A 156 12.43 -8.47 -6.26
CA LYS A 156 12.89 -9.83 -6.56
C LYS A 156 14.13 -10.22 -5.75
N ASP A 157 15.09 -9.30 -5.65
CA ASP A 157 16.36 -9.50 -4.96
C ASP A 157 16.22 -9.35 -3.42
N ARG A 158 15.04 -8.94 -2.95
CA ARG A 158 14.74 -8.65 -1.54
C ARG A 158 15.70 -7.62 -0.93
N SER A 159 16.08 -6.64 -1.73
CA SER A 159 17.02 -5.60 -1.35
C SER A 159 16.27 -4.32 -1.00
N THR A 160 16.13 -4.03 0.29
CA THR A 160 15.54 -2.77 0.79
C THR A 160 16.22 -1.56 0.19
N PHE A 161 17.55 -1.58 0.06
CA PHE A 161 18.31 -0.48 -0.53
C PHE A 161 17.96 -0.25 -2.02
N PHE A 162 17.84 -1.32 -2.82
CA PHE A 162 17.45 -1.17 -4.23
C PHE A 162 15.99 -0.75 -4.40
N ILE A 163 15.10 -1.20 -3.51
CA ILE A 163 13.72 -0.73 -3.44
C ILE A 163 13.70 0.78 -3.15
N ALA A 164 14.38 1.23 -2.10
CA ALA A 164 14.45 2.64 -1.73
C ALA A 164 15.02 3.52 -2.84
N LYS A 165 16.09 3.06 -3.49
CA LYS A 165 16.66 3.75 -4.64
C LYS A 165 15.67 3.88 -5.81
N ALA A 166 14.94 2.80 -6.12
CA ALA A 166 13.95 2.81 -7.19
C ALA A 166 12.77 3.75 -6.88
N VAL A 167 12.27 3.72 -5.64
CA VAL A 167 11.22 4.64 -5.16
C VAL A 167 11.66 6.09 -5.26
N THR A 168 12.86 6.40 -4.78
CA THR A 168 13.45 7.76 -4.85
C THR A 168 13.53 8.23 -6.29
N ALA A 169 14.11 7.41 -7.18
CA ALA A 169 14.25 7.75 -8.60
C ALA A 169 12.89 7.93 -9.31
N LEU A 170 11.88 7.13 -8.96
CA LEU A 170 10.51 7.27 -9.48
C LEU A 170 9.87 8.59 -9.04
N ARG A 171 10.00 8.93 -7.75
CA ARG A 171 9.46 10.16 -7.16
C ARG A 171 10.15 11.41 -7.72
N ASP A 172 11.48 11.41 -7.83
CA ASP A 172 12.26 12.48 -8.45
C ASP A 172 11.93 12.66 -9.94
N ALA A 173 11.65 11.56 -10.64
CA ALA A 173 11.17 11.58 -12.02
C ALA A 173 9.72 12.08 -12.15
N GLY A 174 9.03 12.35 -11.04
CA GLY A 174 7.64 12.80 -11.00
C GLY A 174 6.64 11.72 -11.42
N ALA A 175 6.91 10.45 -11.10
CA ALA A 175 5.92 9.39 -11.16
C ALA A 175 4.80 9.66 -10.15
N ALA A 176 3.55 9.41 -10.55
CA ALA A 176 2.45 9.58 -9.63
C ALA A 176 2.48 8.47 -8.54
N PRO A 177 2.07 8.76 -7.29
CA PRO A 177 2.12 7.78 -6.20
C PRO A 177 1.34 6.50 -6.52
N ASN A 178 0.18 6.64 -7.18
CA ASN A 178 -0.64 5.53 -7.63
C ASN A 178 0.12 4.57 -8.57
N GLU A 179 0.98 5.06 -9.47
CA GLU A 179 1.78 4.21 -10.35
C GLU A 179 2.80 3.35 -9.60
N ILE A 180 3.36 3.87 -8.50
CA ILE A 180 4.35 3.15 -7.68
C ILE A 180 3.64 2.11 -6.81
N ILE A 181 2.54 2.52 -6.17
CA ILE A 181 1.71 1.66 -5.33
C ILE A 181 1.11 0.53 -6.17
N HIS A 182 0.55 0.83 -7.35
CA HIS A 182 0.02 -0.16 -8.28
C HIS A 182 1.06 -1.21 -8.67
N GLN A 183 2.28 -0.79 -9.01
CA GLN A 183 3.39 -1.71 -9.33
C GLN A 183 3.69 -2.65 -8.14
N GLY A 184 3.71 -2.11 -6.92
CA GLY A 184 3.92 -2.89 -5.69
C GLY A 184 2.79 -3.86 -5.40
N LEU A 185 1.54 -3.40 -5.44
CA LEU A 185 0.33 -4.19 -5.24
C LEU A 185 0.26 -5.35 -6.23
N HIS A 186 0.41 -5.07 -7.52
CA HIS A 186 0.41 -6.07 -8.57
C HIS A 186 1.53 -7.09 -8.37
N TYR A 187 2.76 -6.65 -8.09
CA TYR A 187 3.87 -7.56 -7.81
C TYR A 187 3.59 -8.46 -6.60
N GLY A 188 3.14 -7.89 -5.48
CA GLY A 188 2.85 -8.62 -4.25
C GLY A 188 1.70 -9.62 -4.40
N ALA A 189 0.63 -9.24 -5.11
CA ALA A 189 -0.50 -10.12 -5.39
C ALA A 189 -0.12 -11.26 -6.37
N HIS A 190 0.70 -10.96 -7.37
CA HIS A 190 1.05 -11.90 -8.44
C HIS A 190 2.22 -12.84 -8.08
N LYS A 191 3.22 -12.37 -7.34
CA LYS A 191 4.45 -13.12 -6.99
C LYS A 191 4.40 -13.80 -5.63
N SER A 192 3.18 -13.94 -5.08
CA SER A 192 2.93 -14.65 -3.83
C SER A 192 1.96 -15.81 -4.05
N SER A 193 2.26 -16.93 -3.40
CA SER A 193 1.32 -18.04 -3.22
C SER A 193 0.48 -17.89 -1.95
N GLU A 194 0.84 -16.95 -1.07
CA GLU A 194 0.06 -16.62 0.12
C GLU A 194 -1.23 -15.87 -0.26
N GLY A 195 -2.08 -15.62 0.73
CA GLY A 195 -3.19 -14.69 0.60
C GLY A 195 -2.71 -13.24 0.52
N TRP A 196 -3.59 -12.32 0.88
CA TRP A 196 -3.24 -10.93 1.16
C TRP A 196 -2.15 -10.90 2.23
N SER A 197 -1.00 -10.34 1.87
CA SER A 197 0.15 -10.26 2.76
C SER A 197 0.18 -8.90 3.47
N SER A 198 0.87 -8.84 4.61
CA SER A 198 1.07 -7.59 5.36
C SER A 198 1.64 -6.48 4.49
N GLY A 199 2.57 -6.78 3.57
CA GLY A 199 3.17 -5.77 2.71
C GLY A 199 2.19 -5.15 1.70
N VAL A 200 1.29 -5.95 1.11
CA VAL A 200 0.25 -5.43 0.19
C VAL A 200 -0.75 -4.58 0.97
N ALA A 201 -1.16 -5.03 2.16
CA ALA A 201 -2.02 -4.24 3.05
C ALA A 201 -1.35 -2.92 3.48
N ILE A 202 -0.05 -2.91 3.81
CA ILE A 202 0.70 -1.68 4.14
C ILE A 202 0.74 -0.72 2.95
N LEU A 203 0.87 -1.21 1.70
CA LEU A 203 0.78 -0.32 0.53
C LEU A 203 -0.60 0.28 0.32
N THR A 204 -1.67 -0.47 0.60
CA THR A 204 -3.02 0.11 0.65
C THR A 204 -3.12 1.18 1.72
N LEU A 205 -2.57 0.93 2.91
CA LEU A 205 -2.54 1.91 4.00
C LEU A 205 -1.74 3.16 3.62
N ALA A 206 -0.65 3.00 2.87
CA ALA A 206 0.12 4.12 2.31
C ALA A 206 -0.69 4.96 1.32
N ALA A 207 -1.54 4.33 0.51
CA ALA A 207 -2.47 5.03 -0.36
C ALA A 207 -3.51 5.81 0.46
N ASN A 208 -4.12 5.15 1.45
CA ASN A 208 -5.18 5.74 2.24
C ASN A 208 -4.68 6.92 3.08
N LEU A 209 -3.47 6.84 3.64
CA LEU A 209 -2.87 7.85 4.52
C LEU A 209 -1.98 8.85 3.79
N TRP A 210 -1.96 8.83 2.45
CA TRP A 210 -0.97 9.58 1.67
C TRP A 210 -0.93 11.08 1.98
N ASP A 211 -2.10 11.68 2.22
CA ASP A 211 -2.22 13.12 2.51
C ASP A 211 -2.08 13.46 4.01
N ASP A 212 -2.09 12.46 4.90
CA ASP A 212 -1.90 12.63 6.37
C ASP A 212 -0.44 12.48 6.81
N VAL A 213 0.45 12.15 5.87
CA VAL A 213 1.88 11.92 6.12
C VAL A 213 2.68 13.09 5.58
N ASP A 214 3.76 13.45 6.27
CA ASP A 214 4.64 14.51 5.78
C ASP A 214 5.22 14.10 4.41
N PRO A 215 5.21 14.98 3.39
CA PRO A 215 5.76 14.67 2.07
C PRO A 215 7.20 14.14 2.05
N ASN A 216 8.01 14.48 3.07
CA ASN A 216 9.37 13.98 3.24
C ASN A 216 9.40 12.50 3.65
N ASP A 217 8.35 11.99 4.30
CA ASP A 217 8.25 10.59 4.74
C ASP A 217 7.58 9.67 3.69
N HIS A 218 7.08 10.22 2.58
CA HIS A 218 6.39 9.44 1.55
C HIS A 218 7.25 8.32 0.95
N ASN A 219 8.55 8.57 0.76
CA ASN A 219 9.48 7.56 0.27
C ASN A 219 9.60 6.42 1.30
N LEU A 220 9.78 6.77 2.56
CA LEU A 220 9.91 5.81 3.67
C LEU A 220 8.65 4.92 3.78
N PHE A 221 7.46 5.51 3.65
CA PHE A 221 6.20 4.77 3.68
C PHE A 221 6.10 3.76 2.52
N LEU A 222 6.40 4.17 1.29
CA LEU A 222 6.41 3.26 0.14
C LEU A 222 7.42 2.13 0.35
N VAL A 223 8.62 2.44 0.83
CA VAL A 223 9.68 1.45 1.06
C VAL A 223 9.25 0.43 2.12
N HIS A 224 8.56 0.83 3.18
CA HIS A 224 8.01 -0.11 4.17
C HIS A 224 7.15 -1.20 3.55
N GLY A 225 6.10 -0.81 2.82
CA GLY A 225 5.20 -1.75 2.16
C GLY A 225 5.94 -2.63 1.15
N LEU A 226 6.77 -2.02 0.29
CA LEU A 226 7.52 -2.73 -0.75
C LEU A 226 8.55 -3.72 -0.17
N THR A 227 9.24 -3.35 0.91
CA THR A 227 10.18 -4.25 1.60
C THR A 227 9.45 -5.44 2.20
N GLN A 228 8.30 -5.23 2.86
CA GLN A 228 7.48 -6.32 3.40
C GLN A 228 6.96 -7.25 2.28
N ILE A 229 6.57 -6.70 1.13
CA ILE A 229 6.22 -7.50 -0.06
C ILE A 229 7.43 -8.36 -0.49
N SER A 230 8.61 -7.76 -0.63
CA SER A 230 9.80 -8.47 -1.08
C SER A 230 10.15 -9.68 -0.19
N ARG A 231 9.96 -9.56 1.13
CA ARG A 231 10.23 -10.62 2.12
C ARG A 231 9.33 -11.84 1.96
N ARG A 232 8.09 -11.66 1.48
CA ARG A 232 7.06 -12.72 1.38
C ARG A 232 6.86 -13.28 -0.03
N THR A 233 7.41 -12.65 -1.05
CA THR A 233 7.33 -13.18 -2.42
C THR A 233 8.34 -14.30 -2.65
N THR A 234 7.90 -15.36 -3.32
CA THR A 234 8.69 -16.61 -3.49
C THR A 234 9.46 -16.65 -4.81
N GLY A 235 9.37 -15.58 -5.61
CA GLY A 235 9.91 -15.53 -6.97
C GLY A 235 9.10 -16.32 -8.00
N SER A 236 8.09 -17.08 -7.58
CA SER A 236 7.16 -17.82 -8.45
C SER A 236 5.86 -17.03 -8.64
N SER A 237 5.30 -17.09 -9.84
CA SER A 237 4.01 -16.45 -10.15
C SER A 237 2.84 -17.35 -9.78
N ARG A 238 1.73 -16.73 -9.36
CA ARG A 238 0.47 -17.41 -9.10
C ARG A 238 -0.06 -18.06 -10.39
N PRO A 239 -0.46 -19.35 -10.40
CA PRO A 239 -0.89 -20.03 -11.63
C PRO A 239 -2.07 -19.33 -12.27
N TYR A 240 -2.00 -19.01 -13.56
CA TYR A 240 -3.09 -18.33 -14.26
C TYR A 240 -4.40 -19.12 -14.17
N ARG A 241 -5.51 -18.39 -13.94
CA ARG A 241 -6.88 -18.94 -13.97
C ARG A 241 -7.76 -18.02 -14.80
N ALA A 242 -8.42 -18.59 -15.80
CA ALA A 242 -9.35 -17.86 -16.64
C ALA A 242 -10.75 -17.79 -16.00
N PRO A 243 -11.49 -16.70 -16.26
CA PRO A 243 -12.94 -16.64 -16.06
C PRO A 243 -13.69 -17.80 -16.71
N PHE A 244 -14.99 -17.94 -16.42
CA PHE A 244 -15.83 -18.87 -17.16
C PHE A 244 -15.97 -18.43 -18.63
N PRO A 245 -16.08 -19.39 -19.57
CA PRO A 245 -16.38 -19.07 -20.96
C PRO A 245 -17.67 -18.24 -21.05
N ALA A 246 -17.70 -17.26 -21.95
CA ALA A 246 -18.92 -16.50 -22.23
C ALA A 246 -20.00 -17.42 -22.81
N MET A 247 -21.25 -17.22 -22.35
CA MET A 247 -22.41 -17.99 -22.79
C MET A 247 -23.51 -17.07 -23.29
N SER A 248 -24.47 -17.62 -24.06
CA SER A 248 -25.64 -16.88 -24.53
C SER A 248 -26.58 -16.46 -23.39
N GLU A 249 -26.54 -17.18 -22.27
CA GLU A 249 -27.27 -16.91 -21.05
C GLU A 249 -26.30 -17.10 -19.88
N GLU A 250 -26.06 -16.05 -19.11
CA GLU A 250 -25.19 -16.08 -17.94
C GLU A 250 -25.93 -16.67 -16.73
N HIS A 251 -25.18 -17.26 -15.80
CA HIS A 251 -25.75 -17.72 -14.54
C HIS A 251 -26.24 -16.55 -13.69
N ASP A 252 -27.34 -16.75 -12.97
CA ASP A 252 -27.84 -15.76 -12.03
C ASP A 252 -26.87 -15.58 -10.83
N LEU A 253 -26.88 -14.39 -10.23
CA LEU A 253 -25.99 -14.04 -9.13
C LEU A 253 -26.22 -14.91 -7.88
N GLU A 254 -27.45 -15.36 -7.63
CA GLU A 254 -27.75 -16.21 -6.47
C GLU A 254 -27.07 -17.57 -6.61
N THR A 255 -27.10 -18.15 -7.82
CA THR A 255 -26.40 -19.38 -8.17
C THR A 255 -24.89 -19.21 -8.05
N LEU A 256 -24.32 -18.15 -8.61
CA LEU A 256 -22.88 -17.89 -8.50
C LEU A 256 -22.45 -17.69 -7.04
N LYS A 257 -23.25 -16.97 -6.23
CA LYS A 257 -22.96 -16.73 -4.81
C LYS A 257 -23.01 -18.03 -4.01
N ARG A 258 -24.00 -18.87 -4.27
CA ARG A 258 -24.12 -20.21 -3.65
C ARG A 258 -22.91 -21.08 -3.98
N TRP A 259 -22.45 -21.08 -5.24
CA TRP A 259 -21.25 -21.82 -5.63
C TRP A 259 -19.98 -21.25 -5.00
N PHE A 260 -19.82 -19.93 -4.97
CA PHE A 260 -18.67 -19.28 -4.35
C PHE A 260 -18.53 -19.69 -2.88
N ARG A 261 -19.61 -19.51 -2.10
CA ARG A 261 -19.68 -19.92 -0.69
C ARG A 261 -19.41 -21.41 -0.50
N TYR A 262 -19.99 -22.27 -1.34
CA TYR A 262 -19.73 -23.71 -1.31
C TYR A 262 -18.24 -24.06 -1.52
N PHE A 263 -17.58 -23.45 -2.52
CA PHE A 263 -16.17 -23.72 -2.77
C PHE A 263 -15.26 -23.11 -1.71
N VAL A 264 -15.64 -21.99 -1.09
CA VAL A 264 -14.94 -21.46 0.09
C VAL A 264 -15.06 -22.44 1.26
N ASP A 265 -16.26 -22.97 1.53
CA ASP A 265 -16.47 -23.98 2.57
C ASP A 265 -15.60 -25.23 2.35
N LYS A 266 -15.55 -25.73 1.11
CA LYS A 266 -14.71 -26.88 0.73
C LYS A 266 -13.23 -26.56 0.60
N ARG A 267 -12.81 -25.35 0.98
CA ARG A 267 -11.44 -24.84 0.87
C ARG A 267 -10.83 -24.99 -0.54
N HIS A 268 -11.67 -24.92 -1.58
CA HIS A 268 -11.28 -25.11 -2.98
C HIS A 268 -10.97 -23.76 -3.65
N SER A 269 -9.76 -23.23 -3.43
CA SER A 269 -9.33 -21.93 -3.98
C SER A 269 -9.52 -21.79 -5.49
N GLY A 270 -9.27 -22.88 -6.23
CA GLY A 270 -9.47 -23.01 -7.68
C GLY A 270 -10.78 -22.46 -8.21
N ALA A 271 -11.87 -23.00 -7.67
CA ALA A 271 -13.20 -22.74 -8.16
C ALA A 271 -13.70 -21.40 -7.63
N ALA A 272 -13.42 -21.06 -6.36
CA ALA A 272 -13.78 -19.77 -5.78
C ALA A 272 -13.12 -18.59 -6.54
N GLU A 273 -11.82 -18.70 -6.87
CA GLU A 273 -11.10 -17.70 -7.66
C GLU A 273 -11.73 -17.51 -9.04
N ARG A 274 -12.04 -18.59 -9.75
CA ARG A 274 -12.67 -18.49 -11.08
C ARG A 274 -14.02 -17.78 -11.05
N ILE A 275 -14.82 -17.97 -10.00
CA ILE A 275 -16.10 -17.28 -9.87
C ILE A 275 -15.88 -15.78 -9.67
N LEU A 276 -14.99 -15.38 -8.75
CA LEU A 276 -14.71 -13.96 -8.51
C LEU A 276 -14.14 -13.26 -9.75
N LEU A 277 -13.22 -13.94 -10.47
CA LEU A 277 -12.68 -13.44 -11.74
C LEU A 277 -13.77 -13.33 -12.82
N THR A 278 -14.74 -14.25 -12.85
CA THR A 278 -15.88 -14.17 -13.77
C THR A 278 -16.77 -12.96 -13.48
N LEU A 279 -16.98 -12.62 -12.20
CA LEU A 279 -17.74 -11.43 -11.84
C LEU A 279 -17.06 -10.15 -12.33
N ASN A 280 -15.74 -10.04 -12.11
CA ASN A 280 -14.97 -8.90 -12.58
C ASN A 280 -14.95 -8.81 -14.12
N ASP A 281 -14.70 -9.93 -14.81
CA ASP A 281 -14.64 -10.01 -16.28
C ASP A 281 -15.96 -9.65 -16.96
N ARG A 282 -17.10 -9.91 -16.30
CA ARG A 282 -18.43 -9.52 -16.80
C ARG A 282 -18.82 -8.10 -16.45
N GLY A 283 -17.97 -7.35 -15.75
CA GLY A 283 -18.23 -5.96 -15.38
C GLY A 283 -19.38 -5.79 -14.38
N TYR A 284 -19.60 -6.78 -13.51
CA TYR A 284 -20.53 -6.60 -12.39
C TYR A 284 -20.03 -5.50 -11.45
N ASP A 285 -20.99 -4.78 -10.85
CA ASP A 285 -20.68 -3.70 -9.92
C ASP A 285 -19.86 -4.19 -8.73
N LYS A 286 -18.96 -3.34 -8.21
CA LYS A 286 -18.09 -3.68 -7.09
C LYS A 286 -18.86 -4.11 -5.85
N SER A 287 -20.08 -3.61 -5.62
CA SER A 287 -20.94 -4.03 -4.51
C SER A 287 -21.32 -5.51 -4.61
N VAL A 288 -21.45 -6.07 -5.82
CA VAL A 288 -21.72 -7.51 -6.04
C VAL A 288 -20.51 -8.34 -5.65
N LEU A 289 -19.31 -7.94 -6.09
CA LEU A 289 -18.07 -8.63 -5.70
C LEU A 289 -17.86 -8.56 -4.20
N ALA A 290 -18.07 -7.38 -3.60
CA ALA A 290 -17.98 -7.17 -2.16
C ALA A 290 -18.99 -8.03 -1.38
N ASP A 291 -20.24 -8.11 -1.84
CA ASP A 291 -21.25 -8.96 -1.22
C ASP A 291 -20.84 -10.44 -1.21
N PHE A 292 -20.23 -10.94 -2.29
CA PHE A 292 -19.69 -12.31 -2.35
C PHE A 292 -18.55 -12.50 -1.35
N VAL A 293 -17.55 -11.62 -1.38
CA VAL A 293 -16.34 -11.73 -0.57
C VAL A 293 -16.65 -11.56 0.91
N PHE A 294 -17.39 -10.53 1.31
CA PHE A 294 -17.70 -10.27 2.71
C PHE A 294 -18.71 -11.28 3.28
N THR A 295 -19.66 -11.79 2.47
CA THR A 295 -20.50 -12.92 2.90
C THR A 295 -19.63 -14.13 3.23
N ALA A 296 -18.70 -14.51 2.34
CA ALA A 296 -17.81 -15.64 2.58
C ALA A 296 -16.84 -15.41 3.76
N ALA A 297 -16.35 -14.18 3.95
CA ALA A 297 -15.48 -13.81 5.07
C ALA A 297 -16.18 -13.93 6.44
N THR A 298 -17.51 -13.79 6.46
CA THR A 298 -18.34 -13.80 7.67
C THR A 298 -19.24 -15.03 7.82
N ASP A 299 -19.19 -15.97 6.88
CA ASP A 299 -19.93 -17.25 6.98
C ASP A 299 -19.40 -18.13 8.13
N PHE A 300 -18.12 -18.00 8.45
CA PHE A 300 -17.46 -18.69 9.56
C PHE A 300 -17.06 -17.70 10.65
N TYR A 301 -16.92 -18.20 11.88
CA TYR A 301 -16.75 -17.35 13.04
C TYR A 301 -15.35 -16.72 13.02
N PHE A 302 -15.31 -15.39 13.02
CA PHE A 302 -14.11 -14.55 13.16
C PHE A 302 -12.86 -15.05 12.40
N THR A 303 -13.05 -15.46 11.15
CA THR A 303 -12.05 -16.16 10.32
C THR A 303 -10.66 -15.50 10.32
N GLY A 304 -9.66 -16.25 10.78
CA GLY A 304 -8.27 -15.82 10.88
C GLY A 304 -8.07 -14.61 11.78
N ASP A 305 -8.74 -14.57 12.93
CA ASP A 305 -8.69 -13.45 13.88
C ASP A 305 -9.23 -12.14 13.26
N GLY A 306 -10.24 -12.26 12.39
CA GLY A 306 -10.84 -11.14 11.68
C GLY A 306 -10.12 -10.71 10.40
N HIS A 307 -8.90 -11.19 10.16
CA HIS A 307 -8.10 -10.79 9.00
C HIS A 307 -8.72 -11.13 7.65
N ALA A 308 -9.57 -12.16 7.56
CA ALA A 308 -10.27 -12.45 6.30
C ALA A 308 -11.15 -11.28 5.85
N LEU A 309 -11.81 -10.62 6.81
CA LEU A 309 -12.64 -9.43 6.54
C LEU A 309 -11.78 -8.18 6.36
N ASP A 310 -10.80 -7.98 7.23
CA ASP A 310 -9.89 -6.83 7.17
C ASP A 310 -9.12 -6.78 5.84
N PHE A 311 -8.55 -7.90 5.41
CA PHE A 311 -7.86 -7.95 4.12
C PHE A 311 -8.81 -7.88 2.92
N ALA A 312 -10.05 -8.35 3.05
CA ALA A 312 -11.06 -8.12 2.02
C ALA A 312 -11.36 -6.64 1.87
N ASN A 313 -11.47 -5.89 2.97
CA ASN A 313 -11.64 -4.45 2.94
C ASN A 313 -10.43 -3.75 2.30
N LYS A 314 -9.20 -4.07 2.74
CA LYS A 314 -7.97 -3.50 2.17
C LYS A 314 -7.79 -3.85 0.69
N MET A 315 -8.34 -4.98 0.24
CA MET A 315 -8.39 -5.31 -1.18
C MET A 315 -9.28 -4.36 -1.97
N PHE A 316 -10.50 -4.08 -1.50
CA PHE A 316 -11.40 -3.16 -2.21
C PHE A 316 -10.88 -1.72 -2.19
N GLU A 317 -10.33 -1.25 -1.08
CA GLU A 317 -9.68 0.06 -1.02
C GLU A 317 -8.50 0.16 -1.99
N ALA A 318 -7.67 -0.89 -2.09
CA ALA A 318 -6.59 -0.94 -3.06
C ALA A 318 -7.12 -0.85 -4.50
N LEU A 319 -8.15 -1.63 -4.83
CA LEU A 319 -8.78 -1.63 -6.14
C LEU A 319 -9.36 -0.26 -6.48
N ASP A 320 -10.06 0.39 -5.55
CA ASP A 320 -10.59 1.73 -5.75
C ASP A 320 -9.47 2.76 -5.96
N TYR A 321 -8.38 2.69 -5.20
CA TYR A 321 -7.24 3.60 -5.34
C TYR A 321 -6.51 3.45 -6.69
N VAL A 322 -6.42 2.23 -7.23
CA VAL A 322 -5.82 1.97 -8.55
C VAL A 322 -6.84 1.98 -9.68
N GLU A 323 -8.03 2.51 -9.45
CA GLU A 323 -9.10 2.59 -10.46
C GLU A 323 -9.41 1.24 -11.14
N TRP A 324 -9.29 0.16 -10.37
CA TRP A 324 -9.49 -1.23 -10.80
C TRP A 324 -8.49 -1.71 -11.88
N GLU A 325 -7.42 -0.97 -12.15
CA GLU A 325 -6.36 -1.41 -13.06
C GLU A 325 -5.65 -2.64 -12.49
N GLY A 326 -5.58 -3.73 -13.26
CA GLY A 326 -4.98 -4.98 -12.80
C GLY A 326 -5.82 -5.74 -11.75
N ALA A 327 -7.13 -5.45 -11.64
CA ALA A 327 -8.05 -6.10 -10.71
C ALA A 327 -7.98 -7.63 -10.75
N HIS A 328 -7.76 -8.21 -11.94
CA HIS A 328 -7.59 -9.65 -12.10
C HIS A 328 -6.52 -10.22 -11.19
N GLU A 329 -5.37 -9.55 -11.03
CA GLU A 329 -4.30 -10.03 -10.15
C GLU A 329 -4.57 -9.70 -8.67
N ILE A 330 -5.12 -8.52 -8.39
CA ILE A 330 -5.36 -8.01 -7.02
C ILE A 330 -6.48 -8.78 -6.30
N LEU A 331 -7.49 -9.28 -7.02
CA LEU A 331 -8.61 -10.05 -6.45
C LEU A 331 -8.21 -11.45 -6.00
N ARG A 332 -7.19 -12.06 -6.60
CA ARG A 332 -6.92 -13.51 -6.44
C ARG A 332 -6.40 -13.90 -5.04
N PRO A 333 -5.56 -13.09 -4.38
CA PRO A 333 -5.05 -13.44 -3.06
C PRO A 333 -6.14 -13.59 -2.00
N ILE A 334 -7.24 -12.81 -2.06
CA ILE A 334 -8.26 -12.86 -1.00
C ILE A 334 -8.91 -14.22 -0.88
N VAL A 335 -9.03 -14.95 -1.99
CA VAL A 335 -9.60 -16.30 -1.99
C VAL A 335 -8.75 -17.25 -1.16
N VAL A 336 -7.43 -17.05 -1.07
CA VAL A 336 -6.60 -17.85 -0.18
C VAL A 336 -6.92 -17.54 1.28
N ASP A 337 -7.06 -16.28 1.66
CA ASP A 337 -7.47 -15.91 3.02
C ASP A 337 -8.82 -16.52 3.41
N LEU A 338 -9.80 -16.47 2.51
CA LEU A 338 -11.13 -17.03 2.74
C LEU A 338 -11.10 -18.55 2.94
N VAL A 339 -10.20 -19.29 2.29
CA VAL A 339 -10.17 -20.75 2.34
C VAL A 339 -9.17 -21.35 3.32
N SER A 340 -8.06 -20.67 3.61
CA SER A 340 -6.94 -21.26 4.36
C SER A 340 -6.87 -20.83 5.82
N ARG A 341 -7.50 -19.71 6.18
CA ARG A 341 -7.48 -19.20 7.55
C ARG A 341 -8.24 -20.13 8.50
N THR A 342 -7.84 -20.07 9.78
CA THR A 342 -8.50 -20.76 10.88
C THR A 342 -9.92 -20.23 11.04
N ARG A 343 -10.90 -21.11 11.20
CA ARG A 343 -12.27 -20.72 11.53
C ARG A 343 -12.41 -20.83 13.05
N HIS A 344 -12.87 -19.79 13.73
CA HIS A 344 -12.76 -19.77 15.20
C HIS A 344 -13.71 -20.74 15.90
N GLU A 345 -14.77 -21.21 15.24
CA GLU A 345 -15.59 -22.33 15.72
C GLU A 345 -14.81 -23.66 15.80
N GLU A 346 -13.67 -23.78 15.11
CA GLU A 346 -12.76 -24.92 15.21
C GLU A 346 -11.85 -24.82 16.46
N THR A 347 -11.92 -23.71 17.22
CA THR A 347 -11.04 -23.42 18.36
C THR A 347 -11.80 -23.48 19.68
N SER A 348 -11.09 -23.73 20.79
CA SER A 348 -11.70 -23.70 22.12
C SER A 348 -12.05 -22.29 22.61
N ARG A 349 -11.48 -21.24 21.99
CA ARG A 349 -11.68 -19.83 22.41
C ARG A 349 -13.13 -19.36 22.21
N TRP A 350 -13.85 -19.95 21.26
CA TRP A 350 -15.21 -19.53 20.87
C TRP A 350 -16.31 -20.53 21.23
N ALA A 351 -15.98 -21.60 21.96
CA ALA A 351 -16.91 -22.68 22.25
C ALA A 351 -18.16 -22.23 23.04
N ASP A 352 -18.04 -21.18 23.85
CA ASP A 352 -19.13 -20.58 24.61
C ASP A 352 -19.96 -19.57 23.79
N ALA A 353 -19.36 -18.89 22.81
CA ALA A 353 -20.08 -17.93 21.97
C ALA A 353 -20.90 -18.57 20.85
N VAL A 354 -20.46 -19.70 20.29
CA VAL A 354 -21.16 -20.37 19.17
C VAL A 354 -22.64 -20.67 19.51
N PRO A 355 -22.98 -21.29 20.65
CA PRO A 355 -24.38 -21.56 21.00
C PRO A 355 -25.25 -20.31 21.19
N VAL A 356 -24.64 -19.15 21.49
CA VAL A 356 -25.33 -17.87 21.65
C VAL A 356 -25.58 -17.21 20.29
N LEU A 357 -24.61 -17.31 19.37
CA LEU A 357 -24.66 -16.69 18.06
C LEU A 357 -25.48 -17.49 17.03
N GLU A 358 -25.48 -18.82 17.09
CA GLU A 358 -26.23 -19.67 16.15
C GLU A 358 -27.71 -19.26 16.04
N PRO A 359 -28.47 -19.11 17.15
CA PRO A 359 -29.85 -18.65 17.07
C PRO A 359 -30.00 -17.26 16.44
N VAL A 360 -29.04 -16.34 16.66
CA VAL A 360 -29.04 -15.00 16.05
C VAL A 360 -28.89 -15.14 14.53
N PHE A 361 -28.00 -16.04 14.09
CA PHE A 361 -27.69 -16.25 12.69
C PHE A 361 -28.84 -16.88 11.90
N GLU A 362 -29.67 -17.71 12.53
CA GLU A 362 -30.91 -18.25 11.95
C GLU A 362 -31.97 -17.16 11.66
N ARG A 363 -31.91 -16.02 12.35
CA ARG A 363 -32.89 -14.92 12.23
C ARG A 363 -32.34 -13.65 11.59
N LEU A 364 -31.16 -13.70 10.96
CA LEU A 364 -30.52 -12.54 10.33
C LEU A 364 -31.40 -11.85 9.29
N ASP A 365 -32.10 -12.60 8.43
CA ASP A 365 -32.97 -12.01 7.42
C ASP A 365 -34.11 -11.20 8.04
N SER A 366 -34.62 -11.65 9.20
CA SER A 366 -35.61 -10.90 9.97
C SER A 366 -35.00 -9.65 10.63
N ILE A 367 -33.80 -9.77 11.23
CA ILE A 367 -33.10 -8.62 11.82
C ILE A 367 -32.85 -7.55 10.75
N TRP A 368 -32.35 -7.97 9.58
CA TRP A 368 -32.09 -7.09 8.45
C TRP A 368 -33.37 -6.45 7.92
N LYS A 369 -34.45 -7.22 7.76
CA LYS A 369 -35.74 -6.68 7.34
C LYS A 369 -36.25 -5.61 8.30
N ASP A 370 -36.17 -5.84 9.61
CA ASP A 370 -36.57 -4.86 10.62
C ASP A 370 -35.65 -3.62 10.57
N ASN A 371 -34.33 -3.83 10.44
CA ASN A 371 -33.34 -2.77 10.31
C ASN A 371 -33.63 -1.83 9.13
N GLN A 372 -34.02 -2.39 7.98
CA GLN A 372 -34.33 -1.63 6.78
C GLN A 372 -35.72 -0.97 6.82
N THR A 373 -36.60 -1.42 7.71
CA THR A 373 -37.97 -0.90 7.85
C THR A 373 -38.06 0.19 8.91
N ASN A 374 -37.33 0.02 10.01
CA ASN A 374 -37.30 0.95 11.12
C ASN A 374 -36.18 1.99 10.91
N ALA A 375 -36.19 3.04 11.73
CA ALA A 375 -35.13 4.04 11.74
C ALA A 375 -34.93 4.53 13.18
N ALA A 376 -33.70 4.42 13.67
CA ALA A 376 -33.31 4.92 14.98
C ALA A 376 -31.89 5.46 14.93
N GLU A 377 -31.64 6.51 15.72
CA GLU A 377 -30.29 7.02 15.94
C GLU A 377 -29.60 6.25 17.08
N LEU A 378 -28.26 6.31 17.10
CA LEU A 378 -27.45 5.72 18.16
C LEU A 378 -26.61 6.80 18.86
N ASP A 379 -26.75 6.88 20.18
CA ASP A 379 -25.75 7.55 21.00
C ASP A 379 -24.49 6.65 21.05
N ILE A 380 -23.48 7.03 20.26
CA ILE A 380 -22.22 6.30 20.11
C ILE A 380 -21.55 6.12 21.46
N SER A 381 -21.36 7.21 22.21
CA SER A 381 -20.65 7.22 23.49
C SER A 381 -21.35 6.35 24.54
N ALA A 382 -22.68 6.44 24.64
CA ALA A 382 -23.44 5.59 25.55
C ALA A 382 -23.38 4.11 25.15
N PHE A 383 -23.53 3.80 23.85
CA PHE A 383 -23.50 2.42 23.38
C PHE A 383 -22.10 1.80 23.46
N THR A 384 -21.04 2.59 23.28
CA THR A 384 -19.66 2.17 23.53
C THR A 384 -19.46 1.67 24.97
N GLN A 385 -20.12 2.28 25.97
CA GLN A 385 -20.08 1.77 27.34
C GLN A 385 -20.79 0.41 27.47
N THR A 386 -21.86 0.17 26.73
CA THR A 386 -22.49 -1.16 26.63
C THR A 386 -21.52 -2.19 26.05
N LEU A 387 -20.80 -1.85 24.97
CA LEU A 387 -19.81 -2.72 24.32
C LEU A 387 -18.54 -2.99 25.16
N LEU A 388 -18.30 -2.17 26.19
CA LEU A 388 -17.22 -2.37 27.17
C LEU A 388 -17.63 -3.30 28.33
N GLY A 389 -18.86 -3.85 28.31
CA GLY A 389 -19.34 -4.79 29.32
C GLY A 389 -18.50 -6.05 29.45
N ASP A 390 -18.63 -6.71 30.61
CA ASP A 390 -17.82 -7.89 30.97
C ASP A 390 -18.30 -9.21 30.37
N ASP A 391 -19.53 -9.24 29.86
CA ASP A 391 -20.18 -10.43 29.32
C ASP A 391 -20.72 -10.14 27.91
N PHE A 392 -20.49 -11.05 26.97
CA PHE A 392 -20.90 -10.87 25.59
C PHE A 392 -22.38 -11.15 25.36
N GLU A 393 -23.04 -11.99 26.19
CA GLU A 393 -24.46 -12.32 25.99
C GLU A 393 -25.37 -11.08 26.05
N PRO A 394 -25.29 -10.20 27.07
CA PRO A 394 -26.07 -8.97 27.09
C PRO A 394 -25.72 -8.01 25.96
N ILE A 395 -24.45 -8.00 25.53
CA ILE A 395 -23.97 -7.15 24.43
C ILE A 395 -24.59 -7.59 23.11
N VAL A 396 -24.62 -8.90 22.84
CA VAL A 396 -25.23 -9.49 21.64
C VAL A 396 -26.72 -9.14 21.58
N VAL A 397 -27.44 -9.25 22.70
CA VAL A 397 -28.86 -8.86 22.77
C VAL A 397 -29.04 -7.37 22.46
N ALA A 398 -28.24 -6.50 23.10
CA ALA A 398 -28.33 -5.06 22.87
C ALA A 398 -28.03 -4.68 21.41
N VAL A 399 -27.06 -5.33 20.77
CA VAL A 399 -26.76 -5.16 19.34
C VAL A 399 -27.94 -5.58 18.47
N GLU A 400 -28.54 -6.75 18.71
CA GLU A 400 -29.72 -7.19 17.96
C GLU A 400 -30.87 -6.20 18.11
N GLU A 401 -31.13 -5.69 19.33
CA GLU A 401 -32.17 -4.69 19.58
C GLU A 401 -31.92 -3.39 18.81
N LYS A 402 -30.68 -2.88 18.78
CA LYS A 402 -30.32 -1.68 18.01
C LYS A 402 -30.46 -1.90 16.51
N LEU A 403 -29.99 -3.04 16.00
CA LEU A 403 -30.17 -3.39 14.59
C LEU A 403 -31.65 -3.44 14.23
N ARG A 404 -32.49 -4.14 15.01
CA ARG A 404 -33.94 -4.21 14.75
C ARG A 404 -34.63 -2.86 14.87
N ALA A 405 -34.15 -1.96 15.73
CA ALA A 405 -34.67 -0.60 15.83
C ALA A 405 -34.37 0.27 14.59
N GLY A 406 -33.56 -0.20 13.65
CA GLY A 406 -33.18 0.54 12.45
C GLY A 406 -31.96 1.44 12.64
N VAL A 407 -31.11 1.15 13.63
CA VAL A 407 -29.80 1.81 13.74
C VAL A 407 -28.93 1.42 12.55
N ASN A 408 -28.25 2.39 11.96
CA ASN A 408 -27.31 2.12 10.87
C ASN A 408 -26.20 1.16 11.37
N PRO A 409 -25.97 0.02 10.71
CA PRO A 409 -24.89 -0.91 11.09
C PRO A 409 -23.51 -0.25 11.22
N ARG A 410 -23.24 0.81 10.45
CA ARG A 410 -22.00 1.60 10.53
C ARG A 410 -21.86 2.32 11.88
N ASP A 411 -22.95 2.79 12.48
CA ASP A 411 -22.89 3.44 13.80
C ASP A 411 -22.54 2.44 14.90
N ILE A 412 -23.00 1.19 14.78
CA ILE A 412 -22.59 0.10 15.67
C ILE A 412 -21.10 -0.21 15.48
N CYS A 413 -20.61 -0.26 14.24
CA CYS A 413 -19.19 -0.45 13.95
C CYS A 413 -18.36 0.71 14.52
N ARG A 414 -18.79 1.97 14.39
CA ARG A 414 -18.12 3.13 14.99
C ARG A 414 -18.06 3.03 16.51
N ALA A 415 -19.17 2.69 17.17
CA ALA A 415 -19.17 2.49 18.62
C ALA A 415 -18.23 1.36 19.07
N MET A 416 -18.12 0.29 18.26
CA MET A 416 -17.16 -0.79 18.46
C MET A 416 -15.72 -0.32 18.27
N THR A 417 -15.43 0.47 17.23
CA THR A 417 -14.11 1.07 17.01
C THR A 417 -13.72 2.02 18.15
N TYR A 418 -14.66 2.80 18.68
CA TYR A 418 -14.42 3.64 19.85
C TYR A 418 -14.15 2.79 21.12
N ALA A 419 -14.90 1.71 21.34
CA ALA A 419 -14.63 0.76 22.42
C ALA A 419 -13.24 0.11 22.30
N SER A 420 -12.80 -0.20 21.08
CA SER A 420 -11.46 -0.71 20.79
C SER A 420 -10.36 0.33 21.08
N ALA A 421 -10.59 1.61 20.74
CA ALA A 421 -9.66 2.69 21.10
C ALA A 421 -9.52 2.82 22.63
N ILE A 422 -10.62 2.75 23.38
CA ILE A 422 -10.59 2.74 24.85
C ILE A 422 -9.79 1.54 25.38
N ARG A 423 -10.02 0.33 24.85
CA ARG A 423 -9.26 -0.87 25.25
C ARG A 423 -7.77 -0.72 24.94
N THR A 424 -7.44 -0.11 23.80
CA THR A 424 -6.06 0.19 23.40
C THR A 424 -5.40 1.17 24.35
N ALA A 425 -6.02 2.31 24.62
CA ALA A 425 -5.54 3.33 25.56
C ALA A 425 -5.42 2.80 27.01
N ARG A 426 -6.20 1.78 27.38
CA ARG A 426 -6.12 1.10 28.68
C ARG A 426 -5.19 -0.12 28.69
N PHE A 427 -4.59 -0.49 27.58
CA PHE A 427 -3.72 -1.65 27.51
C PHE A 427 -2.41 -1.40 28.27
N HIS A 428 -2.10 -2.29 29.21
CA HIS A 428 -0.92 -2.15 30.06
C HIS A 428 0.31 -2.78 29.40
N LEU A 429 1.44 -2.06 29.42
CA LEU A 429 2.72 -2.51 28.84
C LEU A 429 3.28 -3.83 29.40
N LYS A 430 2.68 -4.37 30.46
CA LYS A 430 3.11 -5.64 31.11
C LYS A 430 2.48 -6.86 30.45
N ASN A 431 1.43 -6.67 29.63
CA ASN A 431 0.75 -7.73 28.91
C ASN A 431 1.53 -8.07 27.62
N GLU A 432 2.83 -8.37 27.77
CA GLU A 432 3.72 -8.69 26.65
C GLU A 432 3.16 -9.87 25.86
N GLY A 433 2.87 -9.66 24.55
CA GLY A 433 2.37 -10.70 23.63
C GLY A 433 1.01 -10.39 23.01
N ASP A 434 0.14 -9.67 23.70
CA ASP A 434 -1.28 -9.51 23.29
C ASP A 434 -1.58 -8.18 22.55
N TRP A 435 -0.55 -7.41 22.21
CA TRP A 435 -0.70 -6.17 21.43
C TRP A 435 -1.38 -6.39 20.07
N HIS A 436 -1.19 -7.58 19.49
CA HIS A 436 -1.85 -7.98 18.25
C HIS A 436 -3.36 -8.03 18.42
N ASP A 437 -3.86 -8.66 19.50
CA ASP A 437 -5.28 -8.84 19.74
C ASP A 437 -6.02 -7.51 19.93
N VAL A 438 -5.38 -6.55 20.61
CA VAL A 438 -5.93 -5.20 20.80
C VAL A 438 -5.96 -4.40 19.50
N ALA A 439 -4.94 -4.51 18.66
CA ALA A 439 -4.95 -3.90 17.34
C ALA A 439 -5.96 -4.58 16.39
N ASN A 440 -6.08 -5.90 16.47
CA ASN A 440 -6.97 -6.70 15.61
C ASN A 440 -8.42 -6.26 15.72
N ILE A 441 -8.96 -6.11 16.94
CA ILE A 441 -10.36 -5.65 17.07
C ILE A 441 -10.53 -4.22 16.58
N TYR A 442 -9.48 -3.40 16.68
CA TYR A 442 -9.52 -2.00 16.31
C TYR A 442 -9.55 -1.84 14.79
N SER A 443 -8.66 -2.55 14.08
CA SER A 443 -8.65 -2.62 12.61
C SER A 443 -9.87 -3.37 12.06
N TYR A 444 -10.29 -4.48 12.69
CA TYR A 444 -11.47 -5.23 12.29
C TYR A 444 -12.74 -4.39 12.31
N ALA A 445 -12.97 -3.63 13.39
CA ALA A 445 -14.15 -2.78 13.54
C ALA A 445 -14.20 -1.68 12.48
N HIS A 446 -13.04 -1.09 12.16
CA HIS A 446 -12.88 -0.12 11.08
C HIS A 446 -13.09 -0.74 9.70
N ALA A 447 -12.50 -1.90 9.42
CA ALA A 447 -12.71 -2.61 8.16
C ALA A 447 -14.17 -3.00 7.95
N LEU A 448 -14.87 -3.42 9.02
CA LEU A 448 -16.30 -3.73 8.96
C LEU A 448 -17.14 -2.47 8.72
N TYR A 449 -16.78 -1.33 9.31
CA TYR A 449 -17.40 -0.04 9.05
C TYR A 449 -17.40 0.30 7.55
N HIS A 450 -16.27 0.09 6.87
CA HIS A 450 -16.14 0.29 5.42
C HIS A 450 -16.77 -0.83 4.59
N ALA A 451 -16.77 -2.09 5.06
CA ALA A 451 -17.46 -3.18 4.37
C ALA A 451 -18.96 -2.90 4.16
N PHE A 452 -19.60 -2.20 5.11
CA PHE A 452 -20.99 -1.75 4.97
C PHE A 452 -21.21 -0.64 3.93
N ASP A 453 -20.17 0.11 3.53
CA ASP A 453 -20.26 1.03 2.40
C ASP A 453 -20.23 0.29 1.06
N TYR A 454 -19.53 -0.85 0.99
CA TYR A 454 -19.45 -1.65 -0.22
C TYR A 454 -20.67 -2.56 -0.44
N ALA A 455 -21.10 -3.28 0.59
CA ALA A 455 -22.12 -4.33 0.44
C ALA A 455 -22.97 -4.54 1.71
N PRO A 456 -23.83 -3.57 2.08
CA PRO A 456 -24.73 -3.72 3.21
C PRO A 456 -25.72 -4.87 2.97
N SER A 457 -25.69 -5.90 3.83
CA SER A 457 -26.54 -7.08 3.67
C SER A 457 -26.82 -7.79 5.00
N ALA A 458 -27.87 -8.63 5.00
CA ALA A 458 -28.19 -9.50 6.14
C ALA A 458 -27.02 -10.43 6.52
N HIS A 459 -26.22 -10.87 5.54
CA HIS A 459 -25.08 -11.75 5.77
C HIS A 459 -23.93 -11.00 6.46
N LEU A 460 -23.69 -9.75 6.08
CA LEU A 460 -22.62 -8.93 6.65
C LEU A 460 -22.86 -8.57 8.13
N LEU A 461 -24.11 -8.57 8.59
CA LEU A 461 -24.43 -8.38 10.02
C LEU A 461 -23.72 -9.38 10.94
N ARG A 462 -23.36 -10.60 10.47
CA ARG A 462 -22.56 -11.56 11.24
C ARG A 462 -21.24 -10.96 11.72
N GLY A 463 -20.61 -10.12 10.89
CA GLY A 463 -19.37 -9.45 11.25
C GLY A 463 -19.50 -8.60 12.50
N ILE A 464 -20.65 -7.94 12.72
CA ILE A 464 -20.90 -7.16 13.93
C ILE A 464 -20.88 -8.08 15.14
N PHE A 465 -21.60 -9.19 15.07
CA PHE A 465 -21.69 -10.15 16.17
C PHE A 465 -20.34 -10.83 16.48
N HIS A 466 -19.53 -11.13 15.45
CA HIS A 466 -18.17 -11.61 15.66
C HIS A 466 -17.31 -10.55 16.37
N GLY A 467 -17.36 -9.31 15.91
CA GLY A 467 -16.61 -8.21 16.49
C GLY A 467 -16.93 -7.99 17.97
N VAL A 468 -18.22 -7.98 18.34
CA VAL A 468 -18.60 -7.74 19.76
C VAL A 468 -18.23 -8.87 20.70
N VAL A 469 -18.28 -10.14 20.25
CA VAL A 469 -17.80 -11.27 21.03
C VAL A 469 -16.28 -11.18 21.23
N PHE A 470 -15.53 -10.94 20.15
CA PHE A 470 -14.08 -10.79 20.25
C PHE A 470 -13.71 -9.64 21.18
N LEU A 471 -14.34 -8.47 21.00
CA LEU A 471 -14.19 -7.30 21.85
C LEU A 471 -14.41 -7.62 23.34
N ALA A 472 -15.45 -8.38 23.68
CA ALA A 472 -15.71 -8.80 25.06
C ALA A 472 -14.65 -9.77 25.62
N TYR A 473 -14.09 -10.67 24.79
CA TYR A 473 -12.97 -11.52 25.20
C TYR A 473 -11.71 -10.74 25.55
N LEU A 474 -11.52 -9.56 24.94
CA LEU A 474 -10.36 -8.70 25.20
C LEU A 474 -10.45 -7.92 26.52
N ARG A 475 -11.55 -8.01 27.28
CA ARG A 475 -11.71 -7.29 28.56
C ARG A 475 -10.56 -7.55 29.56
N TRP A 476 -9.99 -8.75 29.53
CA TRP A 476 -8.90 -9.15 30.44
C TRP A 476 -7.59 -8.42 30.17
N LEU A 477 -7.41 -7.90 28.95
CA LEU A 477 -6.23 -7.16 28.55
C LEU A 477 -6.14 -5.76 29.19
N ASN A 478 -7.20 -5.32 29.88
CA ASN A 478 -7.21 -4.11 30.70
C ASN A 478 -7.20 -4.43 32.21
N MET A 479 -6.69 -5.61 32.62
CA MET A 479 -6.49 -5.98 34.03
C MET A 479 -5.02 -6.35 34.31
N PRO A 480 -4.21 -5.43 34.90
CA PRO A 480 -4.58 -4.08 35.34
C PRO A 480 -4.73 -3.10 34.16
N ALA A 481 -5.58 -2.09 34.32
CA ALA A 481 -5.77 -1.06 33.31
C ALA A 481 -4.62 -0.05 33.36
N ALA A 482 -4.11 0.35 32.20
CA ALA A 482 -3.26 1.51 32.08
C ALA A 482 -4.05 2.78 32.42
N ARG A 483 -3.34 3.80 32.90
CA ARG A 483 -3.92 5.11 33.20
C ARG A 483 -4.07 5.89 31.90
N ILE A 484 -5.19 6.57 31.76
CA ILE A 484 -5.41 7.57 30.72
C ILE A 484 -5.12 8.94 31.34
N PRO A 485 -4.46 9.89 30.63
CA PRO A 485 -4.33 11.27 31.09
C PRO A 485 -5.69 11.86 31.49
N ARG A 486 -5.72 12.68 32.54
CA ARG A 486 -6.92 13.41 32.93
C ARG A 486 -7.05 14.69 32.12
N GLN A 487 -8.27 15.17 31.92
CA GLN A 487 -8.47 16.52 31.40
C GLN A 487 -7.70 17.55 32.24
N GLY A 488 -7.04 18.50 31.57
CA GLY A 488 -6.19 19.51 32.22
C GLY A 488 -4.82 18.99 32.68
N GLN A 489 -4.49 17.71 32.48
CA GLN A 489 -3.16 17.20 32.78
C GLN A 489 -2.16 17.69 31.73
N ARG A 490 -1.00 18.17 32.19
CA ARG A 490 0.07 18.76 31.39
C ARG A 490 1.42 18.19 31.82
N LEU A 491 2.42 18.28 30.94
CA LEU A 491 3.80 18.06 31.35
C LEU A 491 4.28 19.27 32.17
N ASP A 492 5.22 19.03 33.07
CA ASP A 492 5.93 20.10 33.80
C ASP A 492 7.08 20.65 32.94
N GLU A 493 6.75 21.00 31.69
CA GLU A 493 7.65 21.49 30.64
C GLU A 493 6.92 22.59 29.84
N THR A 494 7.66 23.59 29.35
CA THR A 494 7.14 24.63 28.46
C THR A 494 7.82 24.55 27.10
N TYR A 495 7.09 24.77 26.02
CA TYR A 495 7.61 24.69 24.66
C TYR A 495 7.65 26.06 24.00
N ASP A 496 8.80 26.42 23.44
CA ASP A 496 8.98 27.70 22.74
C ASP A 496 8.27 27.74 21.37
N SER A 497 7.91 26.58 20.83
CA SER A 497 7.19 26.42 19.55
C SER A 497 6.49 25.06 19.49
N LEU A 498 5.54 24.92 18.54
CA LEU A 498 4.87 23.66 18.25
C LEU A 498 5.86 22.58 17.78
N ASP A 499 6.84 22.96 16.95
CA ASP A 499 7.87 22.05 16.47
C ASP A 499 8.66 21.44 17.62
N LYS A 500 9.04 22.24 18.63
CA LYS A 500 9.73 21.75 19.84
C LYS A 500 8.86 20.81 20.68
N MET A 501 7.55 21.04 20.71
CA MET A 501 6.62 20.13 21.38
C MET A 501 6.51 18.79 20.64
N LEU A 502 6.46 18.81 19.30
CA LEU A 502 6.40 17.60 18.48
C LEU A 502 7.75 16.85 18.43
N GLU A 503 8.88 17.54 18.42
CA GLU A 503 10.21 16.94 18.64
C GLU A 503 10.25 16.22 19.98
N ARG A 504 9.70 16.82 21.05
CA ARG A 504 9.63 16.19 22.37
C ARG A 504 8.77 14.93 22.38
N LEU A 505 7.70 14.88 21.58
CA LEU A 505 6.90 13.67 21.39
C LEU A 505 7.76 12.54 20.77
N GLN A 506 8.59 12.87 19.78
CA GLN A 506 9.51 11.90 19.17
C GLN A 506 10.54 11.39 20.18
N GLU A 507 11.10 12.26 21.01
CA GLU A 507 12.02 11.84 22.09
C GLU A 507 11.34 10.87 23.07
N PHE A 508 10.07 11.09 23.41
CA PHE A 508 9.34 10.14 24.26
C PHE A 508 9.19 8.77 23.59
N ALA A 509 8.94 8.73 22.28
CA ALA A 509 8.92 7.49 21.53
C ALA A 509 10.29 6.80 21.49
N ASP A 510 11.38 7.55 21.29
CA ASP A 510 12.73 6.97 21.28
C ASP A 510 13.09 6.27 22.61
N PHE A 511 12.52 6.71 23.73
CA PHE A 511 12.74 6.10 25.06
C PHE A 511 11.54 5.29 25.58
N GLN A 512 10.53 5.01 24.74
CA GLN A 512 9.29 4.31 25.11
C GLN A 512 8.59 4.91 26.34
N LYS A 513 8.63 6.24 26.49
CA LYS A 513 7.95 7.01 27.55
C LYS A 513 6.47 7.21 27.19
N VAL A 514 5.75 6.09 27.17
CA VAL A 514 4.37 5.99 26.66
C VAL A 514 3.41 6.95 27.35
N TYR A 515 3.44 7.03 28.68
CA TYR A 515 2.47 7.85 29.41
C TYR A 515 2.76 9.35 29.28
N GLU A 516 4.03 9.74 29.22
CA GLU A 516 4.46 11.11 28.96
C GLU A 516 4.07 11.57 27.56
N ALA A 517 4.24 10.71 26.55
CA ALA A 517 3.75 10.95 25.19
C ALA A 517 2.24 11.17 25.16
N GLU A 518 1.46 10.33 25.85
CA GLU A 518 0.00 10.51 25.97
C GLU A 518 -0.38 11.83 26.67
N ILE A 519 0.35 12.27 27.70
CA ILE A 519 0.10 13.57 28.35
C ILE A 519 0.39 14.71 27.37
N LEU A 520 1.46 14.63 26.59
CA LEU A 520 1.80 15.65 25.59
C LEU A 520 0.74 15.73 24.49
N VAL A 521 0.26 14.59 23.99
CA VAL A 521 -0.85 14.55 23.02
C VAL A 521 -2.15 15.06 23.63
N ASN A 522 -2.45 14.71 24.88
CA ASN A 522 -3.60 15.27 25.61
C ASN A 522 -3.52 16.80 25.72
N GLN A 523 -2.34 17.31 26.10
CA GLN A 523 -2.06 18.74 26.17
C GLN A 523 -2.27 19.41 24.80
N TYR A 524 -1.72 18.81 23.74
CA TYR A 524 -1.80 19.32 22.38
C TYR A 524 -3.25 19.53 21.94
N LEU A 525 -4.10 18.53 22.16
CA LEU A 525 -5.51 18.58 21.79
C LEU A 525 -6.31 19.61 22.60
N GLU A 526 -6.07 19.68 23.91
CA GLU A 526 -6.77 20.64 24.76
C GLU A 526 -6.36 22.11 24.52
N GLU A 527 -5.15 22.34 24.01
CA GLU A 527 -4.68 23.67 23.60
C GLU A 527 -5.26 24.10 22.25
N GLY A 528 -5.95 23.19 21.52
CA GLY A 528 -6.66 23.51 20.28
C GLY A 528 -5.73 23.75 19.09
N HIS A 529 -4.54 23.14 19.08
CA HIS A 529 -3.64 23.19 17.93
C HIS A 529 -4.21 22.43 16.73
N GLU A 530 -3.78 22.82 15.53
CA GLU A 530 -4.14 22.14 14.28
C GLU A 530 -3.76 20.66 14.35
N ILE A 531 -4.62 19.77 13.85
CA ILE A 531 -4.39 18.33 14.00
C ILE A 531 -3.31 17.78 13.06
N GLU A 532 -3.13 18.41 11.90
CA GLU A 532 -2.29 17.90 10.82
C GLU A 532 -0.82 17.69 11.24
N PRO A 533 -0.14 18.65 11.91
CA PRO A 533 1.23 18.43 12.38
C PRO A 533 1.36 17.28 13.40
N LEU A 534 0.35 17.04 14.23
CA LEU A 534 0.35 15.92 15.16
C LEU A 534 0.22 14.58 14.42
N LYS A 535 -0.65 14.50 13.40
CA LYS A 535 -0.75 13.30 12.56
C LYS A 535 0.59 13.01 11.89
N GLN A 536 1.20 14.01 11.27
CA GLN A 536 2.50 13.89 10.61
C GLN A 536 3.59 13.45 11.59
N ALA A 537 3.62 14.00 12.82
CA ALA A 537 4.56 13.58 13.85
C ALA A 537 4.34 12.11 14.28
N LEU A 538 3.10 11.67 14.49
CA LEU A 538 2.80 10.28 14.82
C LEU A 538 3.15 9.31 13.67
N SER A 539 2.87 9.71 12.43
CA SER A 539 3.28 8.99 11.22
C SER A 539 4.79 8.86 11.12
N HIS A 540 5.53 9.96 11.35
CA HIS A 540 6.99 9.97 11.32
C HIS A 540 7.59 9.04 12.38
N ILE A 541 7.05 9.08 13.62
CA ILE A 541 7.47 8.17 14.70
C ILE A 541 7.28 6.71 14.29
N LEU A 542 6.12 6.38 13.71
CA LEU A 542 5.85 5.02 13.22
C LEU A 542 6.82 4.62 12.10
N LEU A 543 7.05 5.50 11.12
CA LEU A 543 7.83 5.18 9.92
C LEU A 543 9.33 5.06 10.18
N ARG A 544 9.85 5.70 11.23
CA ARG A 544 11.24 5.52 11.70
C ARG A 544 11.54 4.08 12.15
N GLU A 545 10.49 3.33 12.51
CA GLU A 545 10.58 1.94 12.93
C GLU A 545 10.44 0.96 11.76
N ASP A 546 11.03 -0.23 11.88
CA ASP A 546 10.78 -1.39 11.00
C ASP A 546 9.34 -1.89 11.21
N ALA A 547 8.37 -1.09 10.79
CA ALA A 547 7.00 -1.19 11.26
C ALA A 547 6.25 -2.42 10.74
N GLU A 548 5.48 -3.05 11.64
CA GLU A 548 4.55 -4.13 11.35
C GLU A 548 3.16 -3.59 11.01
N LEU A 549 2.38 -4.41 10.30
CA LEU A 549 1.07 -4.06 9.74
C LEU A 549 0.14 -3.34 10.74
N HIS A 550 0.01 -3.89 11.95
CA HIS A 550 -0.95 -3.36 12.92
C HIS A 550 -0.64 -1.93 13.36
N MET A 551 0.63 -1.49 13.34
CA MET A 551 0.93 -0.09 13.63
C MET A 551 0.29 0.84 12.59
N PHE A 552 0.41 0.50 11.30
CA PHE A 552 -0.20 1.27 10.23
C PHE A 552 -1.72 1.26 10.32
N GLN A 553 -2.32 0.11 10.64
CA GLN A 553 -3.77 0.00 10.81
C GLN A 553 -4.27 0.82 11.99
N VAL A 554 -3.60 0.76 13.14
CA VAL A 554 -3.97 1.54 14.34
C VAL A 554 -3.92 3.04 14.05
N LEU A 555 -2.89 3.48 13.30
CA LEU A 555 -2.75 4.87 12.90
C LEU A 555 -3.89 5.31 11.96
N GLU A 556 -4.18 4.53 10.92
CA GLU A 556 -5.29 4.79 10.00
C GLU A 556 -6.63 4.88 10.74
N VAL A 557 -6.93 3.88 11.57
CA VAL A 557 -8.20 3.85 12.32
C VAL A 557 -8.32 5.09 13.20
N ALA A 558 -7.25 5.48 13.89
CA ALA A 558 -7.26 6.65 14.75
C ALA A 558 -7.51 7.95 13.97
N PHE A 559 -6.87 8.14 12.82
CA PHE A 559 -7.03 9.35 12.01
C PHE A 559 -8.43 9.43 11.42
N ARG A 560 -8.91 8.35 10.80
CA ARG A 560 -10.22 8.32 10.15
C ARG A 560 -11.36 8.47 11.15
N HIS A 561 -11.26 7.87 12.34
CA HIS A 561 -12.29 8.04 13.37
C HIS A 561 -12.21 9.37 14.12
N TYR A 562 -11.03 9.99 14.21
CA TYR A 562 -10.90 11.37 14.66
C TYR A 562 -11.67 12.33 13.73
N GLU A 563 -11.53 12.17 12.41
CA GLU A 563 -12.22 12.98 11.41
C GLU A 563 -13.72 12.72 11.36
N LEU A 564 -14.13 11.47 11.59
CA LEU A 564 -15.53 11.06 11.57
C LEU A 564 -16.32 11.61 12.76
N SER A 565 -15.67 11.82 13.91
CA SER A 565 -16.33 12.22 15.15
C SER A 565 -16.35 13.72 15.36
N ALA A 566 -17.45 14.21 15.95
CA ALA A 566 -17.55 15.55 16.53
C ALA A 566 -17.50 15.53 18.06
N ASP A 567 -17.44 14.33 18.68
CA ASP A 567 -17.28 14.16 20.13
C ASP A 567 -15.79 14.28 20.48
N VAL A 568 -15.45 15.31 21.26
CA VAL A 568 -14.05 15.63 21.62
C VAL A 568 -13.40 14.50 22.42
N GLU A 569 -14.14 13.74 23.24
CA GLU A 569 -13.58 12.61 23.99
C GLU A 569 -13.39 11.37 23.11
N GLU A 570 -14.23 11.16 22.10
CA GLU A 570 -13.99 10.12 21.09
C GLU A 570 -12.72 10.44 20.28
N GLN A 571 -12.63 11.66 19.73
CA GLN A 571 -11.46 12.16 19.01
C GLN A 571 -10.17 12.00 19.83
N ARG A 572 -10.21 12.47 21.08
CA ARG A 572 -9.10 12.37 22.02
C ARG A 572 -8.68 10.93 22.27
N MET A 573 -9.63 10.02 22.47
CA MET A 573 -9.31 8.62 22.74
C MET A 573 -8.63 7.92 21.56
N HIS A 574 -9.05 8.20 20.33
CA HIS A 574 -8.44 7.63 19.13
C HIS A 574 -6.95 8.01 19.03
N LEU A 575 -6.62 9.27 19.27
CA LEU A 575 -5.23 9.74 19.22
C LEU A 575 -4.39 9.24 20.40
N LEU A 576 -4.96 9.13 21.60
CA LEU A 576 -4.27 8.50 22.73
C LEU A 576 -4.01 7.01 22.48
N ALA A 577 -4.96 6.29 21.89
CA ALA A 577 -4.79 4.89 21.51
C ALA A 577 -3.64 4.69 20.50
N ALA A 578 -3.59 5.50 19.44
CA ALA A 578 -2.49 5.46 18.47
C ALA A 578 -1.14 5.82 19.11
N THR A 579 -1.10 6.91 19.87
CA THR A 579 0.11 7.36 20.58
C THR A 579 0.65 6.25 21.47
N ARG A 580 -0.22 5.61 22.27
CA ARG A 580 0.18 4.49 23.12
C ARG A 580 0.74 3.32 22.32
N TYR A 581 0.04 2.92 21.28
CA TYR A 581 0.40 1.73 20.51
C TYR A 581 1.77 1.90 19.83
N ILE A 582 1.99 3.06 19.22
CA ILE A 582 3.22 3.39 18.48
C ILE A 582 4.40 3.59 19.44
N THR A 583 4.22 4.38 20.50
CA THR A 583 5.28 4.69 21.49
C THR A 583 5.70 3.44 22.29
N ALA A 584 4.84 2.43 22.39
CA ALA A 584 5.14 1.19 23.11
C ALA A 584 6.06 0.22 22.34
N GLN A 585 6.32 0.45 21.05
CA GLN A 585 7.13 -0.47 20.23
C GLN A 585 8.63 -0.24 20.42
N LYS A 586 9.42 -1.30 20.19
CA LYS A 586 10.89 -1.26 20.34
C LYS A 586 11.55 -0.72 19.08
N LEU A 587 12.61 0.07 19.25
CA LEU A 587 13.31 0.71 18.15
C LEU A 587 14.09 -0.26 17.25
N MET A 588 13.79 -0.32 15.94
CA MET A 588 14.58 -0.97 14.89
C MET A 588 14.56 -0.10 13.62
N LYS A 589 15.72 0.36 13.15
CA LYS A 589 15.81 1.45 12.13
C LYS A 589 16.40 1.02 10.78
N ASN A 590 16.28 -0.25 10.37
CA ASN A 590 16.96 -0.74 9.15
C ASN A 590 16.35 -0.15 7.87
N ILE A 591 15.02 -0.07 7.80
CA ILE A 591 14.30 0.48 6.66
C ILE A 591 14.55 1.99 6.55
N LEU A 592 14.53 2.71 7.68
CA LEU A 592 14.90 4.12 7.75
C LEU A 592 16.29 4.38 7.17
N TRP A 593 17.32 3.69 7.69
CA TRP A 593 18.70 3.90 7.24
C TRP A 593 18.90 3.57 5.76
N SER A 594 18.22 2.54 5.27
CA SER A 594 18.29 2.18 3.84
C SER A 594 17.67 3.26 2.96
N THR A 595 16.58 3.88 3.41
CA THR A 595 15.88 4.96 2.71
C THR A 595 16.71 6.23 2.70
N GLU A 596 17.16 6.70 3.86
CA GLU A 596 18.05 7.87 3.99
C GLU A 596 19.30 7.74 3.11
N ASN A 597 19.97 6.58 3.17
CA ASN A 597 21.18 6.34 2.36
C ASN A 597 20.89 6.39 0.86
N ALA A 598 19.74 5.88 0.41
CA ALA A 598 19.35 5.94 -0.99
C ALA A 598 19.08 7.38 -1.46
N GLU A 599 18.40 8.18 -0.64
CA GLU A 599 18.11 9.58 -0.93
C GLU A 599 19.36 10.45 -0.95
N ARG A 600 20.29 10.25 0.00
CA ARG A 600 21.59 10.93 0.02
C ARG A 600 22.40 10.66 -1.24
N LEU A 601 22.48 9.39 -1.64
CA LEU A 601 23.16 9.00 -2.88
C LEU A 601 22.47 9.58 -4.12
N ALA A 602 21.14 9.69 -4.13
CA ALA A 602 20.40 10.33 -5.21
C ALA A 602 20.74 11.83 -5.33
N ARG A 603 20.98 12.52 -4.21
CA ARG A 603 21.46 13.91 -4.17
C ARG A 603 22.96 14.06 -4.46
N GLY A 604 23.69 12.97 -4.63
CA GLY A 604 25.13 12.96 -4.91
C GLY A 604 26.02 13.14 -3.68
N GLU A 605 25.48 12.98 -2.47
CA GLU A 605 26.22 13.05 -1.22
C GLU A 605 27.05 11.78 -0.96
N LEU A 606 28.14 11.90 -0.20
CA LEU A 606 28.93 10.76 0.24
C LEU A 606 28.36 10.16 1.52
N LEU A 607 28.23 8.83 1.58
CA LEU A 607 27.79 8.13 2.80
C LEU A 607 28.76 8.33 3.99
N SER A 608 30.03 8.64 3.71
CA SER A 608 31.05 8.91 4.73
C SER A 608 30.89 10.25 5.43
N GLU A 609 30.00 11.11 4.95
CA GLU A 609 29.68 12.42 5.54
C GLU A 609 28.43 12.34 6.42
N ARG A 610 28.06 11.15 6.92
CA ARG A 610 27.01 11.01 7.93
C ARG A 610 27.58 11.46 9.27
N ASP A 611 26.99 12.52 9.83
CA ASP A 611 27.14 12.80 11.25
C ASP A 611 26.42 11.67 12.00
N ASP A 612 27.19 10.83 12.68
CA ASP A 612 26.70 9.78 13.56
C ASP A 612 26.28 10.43 14.90
N ASP A 613 25.19 11.21 14.88
CA ASP A 613 24.57 11.77 16.09
C ASP A 613 23.42 10.89 16.60
#